data_AF-A0A7Z8VHF0-F1
#
_entry.id   AF-A0A7Z8VHF0-F1
#
_cell.length_a   1.000
_cell.length_b   1.000
_cell.length_c   1.000
_cell.angle_alpha   90.00
_cell.angle_beta   90.00
_cell.angle_gamma   90.00
#
_symmetry.space_group_name_H-M   'P 1'
#
loop_
_entity.id
_entity.type
_entity.pdbx_description
1 polymer ?
#
loop_
_entity_poly.entity_id
_entity_poly.type
_entity_poly.pdbx_seq_one_letter_code
_entity_poly.pdbx_strand_id
1 'polypeptide(L)'
;MALPDCDDGLLLDQMTRLAAEVESHISHSQFRFGAAEAYYKIVEQRITDIREEKIQGIQTTGEFLTKRMQPAISSCKSTSKRFRLLSERISNASQLLRTRVDISIEQQNQALLTSMDKRAKIQLRFQETVEGLSIVAITTYIISLLHSSVKAVHTLGYQEFHPDVISGIAIPFVLIIVAISVRRLHKVIKKID
;
A
#
# COMPACT_ATOMS: atom_id res chain seq x y z
N MET A 1 15.00 -2.05 14.23
CA MET A 1 16.06 -1.33 13.48
C MET A 1 15.89 -1.70 12.02
N ALA A 2 15.03 -0.97 11.30
CA ALA A 2 14.85 -1.14 9.87
C ALA A 2 16.07 -0.55 9.17
N LEU A 3 16.80 -1.36 8.41
CA LEU A 3 17.89 -0.86 7.57
C LEU A 3 17.32 0.15 6.57
N PRO A 4 18.05 1.26 6.32
CA PRO A 4 17.57 2.36 5.48
C PRO A 4 17.33 1.83 4.07
N ASP A 5 16.12 2.08 3.56
CA ASP A 5 15.75 2.27 2.15
C ASP A 5 16.76 1.74 1.12
N CYS A 6 17.04 0.42 1.14
CA CYS A 6 17.44 -0.24 -0.08
C CYS A 6 16.20 -0.09 -0.95
N ASP A 7 16.29 0.68 -2.03
CA ASP A 7 15.19 0.91 -2.96
C ASP A 7 14.64 -0.46 -3.40
N ASP A 8 13.58 -0.91 -2.74
CA ASP A 8 13.01 -2.24 -2.94
C ASP A 8 12.52 -2.37 -4.39
N GLY A 9 12.24 -1.23 -5.05
CA GLY A 9 11.99 -1.14 -6.49
C GLY A 9 13.22 -1.47 -7.33
N LEU A 10 14.39 -0.90 -7.02
CA LEU A 10 15.65 -1.27 -7.68
C LEU A 10 16.01 -2.74 -7.46
N LEU A 11 15.80 -3.26 -6.25
CA LEU A 11 16.05 -4.68 -5.97
C LEU A 11 15.08 -5.58 -6.75
N LEU A 12 13.82 -5.17 -6.90
CA LEU A 12 12.82 -5.90 -7.68
C LEU A 12 13.17 -5.90 -9.17
N ASP A 13 13.68 -4.79 -9.70
CA ASP A 13 14.17 -4.70 -11.08
C ASP A 13 15.37 -5.63 -11.29
N GLN A 14 16.35 -5.62 -10.36
CA GLN A 14 17.50 -6.53 -10.41
C GLN A 14 17.08 -8.00 -10.37
N MET A 15 16.12 -8.37 -9.52
CA MET A 15 15.56 -9.73 -9.45
C MET A 15 14.85 -10.10 -10.76
N THR A 16 14.10 -9.18 -11.35
CA THR A 16 13.40 -9.40 -12.62
C THR A 16 14.38 -9.59 -13.77
N ARG A 17 15.45 -8.80 -13.81
CA ARG A 17 16.53 -8.94 -14.80
C ARG A 17 17.26 -10.27 -14.65
N LEU A 18 17.59 -10.66 -13.43
CA LEU A 18 18.22 -11.96 -13.15
C LEU A 18 17.31 -13.13 -13.54
N ALA A 19 16.00 -13.03 -13.27
CA ALA A 19 15.01 -14.00 -13.69
C ALA A 19 15.01 -14.16 -15.22
N ALA A 20 14.99 -13.04 -15.95
CA ALA A 20 15.00 -13.03 -17.41
C ALA A 20 16.28 -13.65 -18.00
N GLU A 21 17.44 -13.37 -17.40
CA GLU A 21 18.72 -13.96 -17.82
C GLU A 21 18.73 -15.48 -17.63
N VAL A 22 18.28 -15.96 -16.47
CA VAL A 22 18.17 -17.39 -16.20
C VAL A 22 17.19 -18.07 -17.16
N GLU A 23 16.01 -17.48 -17.38
CA GLU A 23 15.00 -18.03 -18.28
C GLU A 23 15.50 -18.08 -19.74
N SER A 24 16.26 -17.09 -20.18
CA SER A 24 16.92 -17.10 -21.49
C SER A 24 17.88 -18.29 -21.62
N HIS A 25 18.76 -18.51 -20.64
CA HIS A 25 19.69 -19.66 -20.64
C HIS A 25 18.96 -21.01 -20.65
N ILE A 26 17.84 -21.10 -19.91
CA ILE A 26 16.98 -22.28 -19.88
C ILE A 26 16.39 -22.53 -21.26
N SER A 27 15.72 -21.52 -21.84
CA SER A 27 15.06 -21.61 -23.14
C SER A 27 16.03 -22.10 -24.23
N HIS A 28 17.26 -21.56 -24.26
CA HIS A 28 18.28 -21.97 -25.23
C HIS A 28 18.77 -23.42 -25.04
N SER A 29 18.81 -23.92 -23.81
CA SER A 29 19.44 -25.21 -23.49
C SER A 29 18.44 -26.37 -23.32
N GLN A 30 17.20 -26.08 -22.96
CA GLN A 30 16.21 -27.07 -22.56
C GLN A 30 15.89 -28.06 -23.68
N PHE A 31 15.70 -27.58 -24.91
CA PHE A 31 15.47 -28.44 -26.07
C PHE A 31 16.64 -29.41 -26.29
N ARG A 32 17.88 -28.92 -26.18
CA ARG A 32 19.09 -29.74 -26.38
C ARG A 32 19.28 -30.78 -25.28
N PHE A 33 19.01 -30.43 -24.03
CA PHE A 33 19.06 -31.39 -22.92
C PHE A 33 17.96 -32.45 -23.02
N GLY A 34 16.74 -32.05 -23.41
CA GLY A 34 15.64 -32.98 -23.67
C GLY A 34 15.96 -33.94 -24.82
N ALA A 35 16.50 -33.42 -25.92
CA ALA A 35 16.95 -34.24 -27.05
C ALA A 35 18.09 -35.19 -26.65
N ALA A 36 19.07 -34.73 -25.89
CA ALA A 36 20.17 -35.58 -25.40
C ALA A 36 19.66 -36.73 -24.53
N GLU A 37 18.70 -36.47 -23.63
CA GLU A 37 18.06 -37.53 -22.83
C GLU A 37 17.27 -38.52 -23.70
N ALA A 38 16.49 -38.01 -24.67
CA ALA A 38 15.72 -38.86 -25.58
C ALA A 38 16.61 -39.76 -26.45
N TYR A 39 17.67 -39.20 -27.03
CA TYR A 39 18.61 -39.98 -27.84
C TYR A 39 19.39 -40.99 -27.01
N TYR A 40 19.77 -40.65 -25.78
CA TYR A 40 20.41 -41.61 -24.88
C TYR A 40 19.52 -42.82 -24.59
N LYS A 41 18.21 -42.61 -24.36
CA LYS A 41 17.24 -43.70 -24.21
C LYS A 41 17.13 -44.58 -25.46
N ILE A 42 17.18 -43.98 -26.65
CA ILE A 42 17.18 -44.75 -27.91
C ILE A 42 18.45 -45.61 -28.00
N VAL A 43 19.62 -45.06 -27.64
CA VAL A 43 20.88 -45.82 -27.62
C VAL A 43 20.81 -46.98 -26.63
N GLU A 44 20.32 -46.75 -25.41
CA GLU A 44 20.12 -47.82 -24.40
C GLU A 44 19.17 -48.91 -24.90
N GLN A 45 18.07 -48.53 -25.55
CA GLN A 45 17.14 -49.49 -26.15
C GLN A 45 17.82 -50.31 -27.25
N ARG A 46 18.59 -49.66 -28.14
CA ARG A 46 19.28 -50.35 -29.24
C ARG A 46 20.37 -51.30 -28.76
N ILE A 47 21.12 -50.92 -27.74
CA ILE A 47 22.09 -51.81 -27.08
C ILE A 47 21.37 -53.07 -26.54
N THR A 48 20.18 -52.89 -25.95
CA THR A 48 19.38 -54.00 -25.44
C THR A 48 18.84 -54.89 -26.57
N ASP A 49 18.37 -54.30 -27.66
CA ASP A 49 17.82 -55.00 -28.82
C ASP A 49 18.87 -55.89 -29.53
N ILE A 50 20.15 -55.51 -29.49
CA ILE A 50 21.27 -56.25 -30.10
C ILE A 50 21.53 -57.58 -29.39
N ARG A 51 21.11 -57.74 -28.13
CA ARG A 51 21.32 -58.96 -27.32
C ARG A 51 22.79 -59.38 -27.28
N GLU A 52 23.66 -58.47 -26.87
CA GLU A 52 25.09 -58.72 -26.78
C GLU A 52 25.41 -59.92 -25.86
N GLU A 53 26.23 -60.84 -26.36
CA GLU A 53 26.82 -61.90 -25.54
C GLU A 53 28.23 -61.51 -25.09
N LYS A 54 28.55 -61.81 -23.83
CA LYS A 54 29.84 -61.45 -23.25
C LYS A 54 30.92 -62.44 -23.69
N ILE A 55 31.93 -61.94 -24.38
CA ILE A 55 33.14 -62.70 -24.70
C ILE A 55 34.18 -62.44 -23.60
N GLN A 56 34.78 -63.49 -23.06
CA GLN A 56 35.73 -63.38 -21.97
C GLN A 56 36.93 -62.51 -22.38
N GLY A 57 37.30 -61.54 -21.54
CA GLY A 57 38.41 -60.62 -21.78
C GLY A 57 38.12 -59.43 -22.70
N ILE A 58 36.91 -59.32 -23.27
CA ILE A 58 36.53 -58.22 -24.16
C ILE A 58 35.33 -57.46 -23.57
N GLN A 59 35.39 -56.13 -23.61
CA GLN A 59 34.28 -55.27 -23.20
C GLN A 59 33.19 -55.25 -24.29
N THR A 60 31.92 -55.32 -23.89
CA THR A 60 30.80 -55.22 -24.85
C THR A 60 30.60 -53.77 -25.31
N THR A 61 29.98 -53.57 -26.47
CA THR A 61 29.70 -52.21 -26.98
C THR A 61 28.78 -51.46 -26.02
N GLY A 62 27.82 -52.15 -25.42
CA GLY A 62 26.92 -51.61 -24.41
C GLY A 62 27.66 -51.07 -23.17
N GLU A 63 28.59 -51.84 -22.60
CA GLU A 63 29.40 -51.40 -21.47
C GLU A 63 30.28 -50.19 -21.85
N PHE A 64 30.90 -50.20 -23.03
CA PHE A 64 31.74 -49.11 -23.51
C PHE A 64 30.93 -47.81 -23.70
N LEU A 65 29.82 -47.88 -24.44
CA LEU A 65 28.97 -46.73 -24.75
C LEU A 65 28.32 -46.16 -23.49
N THR A 66 27.80 -47.02 -22.61
CA THR A 66 27.21 -46.59 -21.33
C THR A 66 28.24 -45.83 -20.50
N LYS A 67 29.43 -46.42 -20.28
CA LYS A 67 30.49 -45.78 -19.47
C LYS A 67 30.98 -44.46 -20.06
N ARG A 68 30.94 -44.30 -21.39
CA ARG A 68 31.37 -43.09 -22.11
C ARG A 68 30.28 -42.00 -22.11
N MET A 69 29.02 -42.36 -22.30
CA MET A 69 27.91 -41.43 -22.47
C MET A 69 27.27 -41.01 -21.14
N GLN A 70 27.20 -41.92 -20.16
CA GLN A 70 26.53 -41.68 -18.88
C GLN A 70 27.04 -40.44 -18.13
N PRO A 71 28.36 -40.11 -18.10
CA PRO A 71 28.82 -38.87 -17.47
C PRO A 71 28.26 -37.60 -18.12
N ALA A 72 28.23 -37.54 -19.46
CA ALA A 72 27.71 -36.39 -20.19
C ALA A 72 26.21 -36.20 -19.97
N ILE A 73 25.44 -37.30 -20.02
CA ILE A 73 23.99 -37.29 -19.78
C ILE A 73 23.67 -36.90 -18.33
N SER A 74 24.45 -37.41 -17.37
CA SER A 74 24.31 -37.05 -15.95
C SER A 74 24.55 -35.56 -15.72
N SER A 75 25.54 -34.97 -16.40
CA SER A 75 25.77 -33.52 -16.37
C SER A 75 24.61 -32.73 -16.96
N CYS A 76 24.06 -33.12 -18.12
CA CYS A 76 22.88 -32.48 -18.69
C CYS A 76 21.68 -32.52 -17.73
N LYS A 77 21.43 -33.67 -17.11
CA LYS A 77 20.34 -33.85 -16.14
C LYS A 77 20.54 -33.01 -14.87
N SER A 78 21.77 -32.97 -14.35
CA SER A 78 22.14 -32.16 -13.19
C SER A 78 21.97 -30.66 -13.46
N THR A 79 22.45 -30.18 -14.61
CA THR A 79 22.29 -28.78 -15.02
C THR A 79 20.83 -28.40 -15.22
N SER A 80 20.04 -29.25 -15.90
CA SER A 80 18.60 -29.05 -16.05
C SER A 80 17.88 -28.96 -14.70
N LYS A 81 18.23 -29.85 -13.74
CA LYS A 81 17.70 -29.78 -12.38
C LYS A 81 18.09 -28.49 -11.66
N ARG A 82 19.33 -28.03 -11.79
CA ARG A 82 19.81 -26.78 -11.20
C ARG A 82 19.07 -25.56 -11.74
N PHE A 83 18.84 -25.51 -13.04
CA PHE A 83 18.05 -24.45 -13.66
C PHE A 83 16.61 -24.38 -13.14
N ARG A 84 15.94 -25.53 -12.99
CA ARG A 84 14.60 -25.58 -12.39
C ARG A 84 14.58 -25.07 -10.95
N LEU A 85 15.54 -25.52 -10.13
CA LEU A 85 15.67 -25.06 -8.74
C LEU A 85 15.99 -23.57 -8.64
N LEU A 86 16.82 -23.04 -9.54
CA LEU A 86 17.16 -21.63 -9.58
C LEU A 86 15.92 -20.78 -9.93
N SER A 87 15.16 -21.20 -10.93
CA SER A 87 13.91 -20.52 -11.33
C SER A 87 12.90 -20.48 -10.19
N GLU A 88 12.72 -21.60 -9.48
CA GLU A 88 11.85 -21.68 -8.31
C GLU A 88 12.31 -20.73 -7.19
N ARG A 89 13.62 -20.69 -6.89
CA ARG A 89 14.19 -19.78 -5.89
C ARG A 89 13.99 -18.31 -6.26
N ILE A 90 14.20 -17.95 -7.53
CA ILE A 90 14.01 -16.58 -8.02
C ILE A 90 12.54 -16.18 -7.93
N SER A 91 11.62 -17.08 -8.30
CA SER A 91 10.17 -16.86 -8.17
C SER A 91 9.78 -16.60 -6.71
N ASN A 92 10.23 -17.45 -5.79
CA ASN A 92 9.94 -17.30 -4.36
C ASN A 92 10.54 -16.00 -3.79
N ALA A 93 11.78 -15.66 -4.15
CA ALA A 93 12.42 -14.42 -3.71
C ALA A 93 11.67 -13.18 -4.24
N SER A 94 11.25 -13.21 -5.51
CA SER A 94 10.49 -12.11 -6.13
C SER A 94 9.12 -11.94 -5.48
N GLN A 95 8.45 -13.04 -5.14
CA GLN A 95 7.17 -13.01 -4.42
C GLN A 95 7.32 -12.41 -3.02
N LEU A 96 8.34 -12.82 -2.26
CA LEU A 96 8.62 -12.25 -0.94
C LEU A 96 8.95 -10.76 -1.00
N LEU A 97 9.73 -10.33 -2.00
CA LEU A 97 10.06 -8.93 -2.19
C LEU A 97 8.82 -8.10 -2.54
N ARG A 98 7.96 -8.61 -3.43
CA ARG A 98 6.66 -7.97 -3.73
C ARG A 98 5.82 -7.81 -2.47
N THR A 99 5.66 -8.86 -1.67
CA THR A 99 4.94 -8.78 -0.40
C THR A 99 5.54 -7.74 0.54
N ARG A 100 6.87 -7.63 0.61
CA ARG A 100 7.54 -6.62 1.44
C ARG A 100 7.27 -5.19 0.97
N VAL A 101 7.31 -4.96 -0.35
CA VAL A 101 6.94 -3.67 -0.96
C VAL A 101 5.50 -3.32 -0.65
N ASP A 102 4.57 -4.26 -0.85
CA ASP A 102 3.14 -4.04 -0.59
C ASP A 102 2.89 -3.68 0.88
N ILE A 103 3.53 -4.38 1.82
CA ILE A 103 3.46 -4.07 3.26
C ILE A 103 4.03 -2.68 3.57
N SER A 104 5.15 -2.28 2.94
CA SER A 104 5.75 -0.96 3.13
C SER A 104 4.78 0.15 2.70
N ILE A 105 4.14 -0.03 1.54
CA ILE A 105 3.12 0.90 1.02
C ILE A 105 1.92 0.97 1.97
N GLU A 106 1.43 -0.17 2.46
CA GLU A 106 0.31 -0.22 3.40
C GLU A 106 0.64 0.48 4.72
N GLN A 107 1.84 0.28 5.26
CA GLN A 107 2.32 0.98 6.46
C GLN A 107 2.42 2.49 6.25
N GLN A 108 2.90 2.93 5.08
CA GLN A 108 2.93 4.35 4.72
C GLN A 108 1.52 4.94 4.64
N ASN A 109 0.58 4.24 4.01
CA ASN A 109 -0.82 4.65 3.93
C ASN A 109 -1.47 4.73 5.31
N GLN A 110 -1.25 3.73 6.18
CA GLN A 110 -1.76 3.75 7.55
C GLN A 110 -1.20 4.93 8.35
N ALA A 111 0.10 5.20 8.23
CA ALA A 111 0.74 6.35 8.87
C ALA A 111 0.18 7.68 8.34
N LEU A 112 -0.06 7.78 7.04
CA LEU A 112 -0.66 8.94 6.41
C LEU A 112 -2.08 9.18 6.92
N LEU A 113 -2.95 8.16 6.90
CA LEU A 113 -4.32 8.23 7.42
C LEU A 113 -4.34 8.64 8.90
N THR A 114 -3.49 8.01 9.72
CA THR A 114 -3.36 8.36 11.14
C THR A 114 -2.97 9.83 11.33
N SER A 115 -2.07 10.34 10.48
CA SER A 115 -1.67 11.74 10.51
C SER A 115 -2.79 12.68 10.06
N MET A 116 -3.62 12.26 9.10
CA MET A 116 -4.81 12.99 8.63
C MET A 116 -5.87 13.07 9.72
N ASP A 117 -6.20 11.97 10.39
CA ASP A 117 -7.15 11.94 11.49
C ASP A 117 -6.72 12.87 12.62
N LYS A 118 -5.43 12.86 12.96
CA LYS A 118 -4.88 13.78 13.96
C LYS A 118 -5.05 15.24 13.53
N ARG A 119 -4.75 15.57 12.27
CA ARG A 119 -4.93 16.92 11.72
C ARG A 119 -6.40 17.33 11.70
N ALA A 120 -7.30 16.46 11.23
CA ALA A 120 -8.74 16.72 11.20
C ALA A 120 -9.29 16.96 12.61
N LYS A 121 -8.88 16.17 13.60
CA LYS A 121 -9.27 16.38 15.00
C LYS A 121 -8.80 17.73 15.54
N ILE A 122 -7.59 18.15 15.19
CA ILE A 122 -7.07 19.47 15.58
C ILE A 122 -7.86 20.59 14.88
N GLN A 123 -8.16 20.44 13.60
CA GLN A 123 -8.96 21.39 12.83
C GLN A 123 -10.38 21.54 13.42
N LEU A 124 -11.03 20.44 13.79
CA LEU A 124 -12.34 20.47 14.46
C LEU A 124 -12.29 21.25 15.79
N ARG A 125 -11.27 21.03 16.61
CA ARG A 125 -11.13 21.77 17.88
C ARG A 125 -10.89 23.26 17.66
N PHE A 126 -10.11 23.63 16.64
CA PHE A 126 -9.95 25.04 16.29
C PHE A 126 -11.26 25.66 15.82
N GLN A 127 -12.03 24.95 15.00
CA GLN A 127 -13.34 25.41 14.57
C GLN A 127 -14.30 25.62 15.74
N GLU A 128 -14.43 24.64 16.65
CA GLU A 128 -15.24 24.78 17.87
C GLU A 128 -14.79 25.98 18.73
N THR A 129 -13.48 26.26 18.77
CA THR A 129 -12.94 27.41 19.51
C THR A 129 -13.29 28.75 18.83
N VAL A 130 -13.22 28.81 17.49
CA VAL A 130 -13.61 29.99 16.70
C VAL A 130 -15.12 30.25 16.79
N GLU A 131 -15.92 29.21 16.87
CA GLU A 131 -17.36 29.33 17.08
C GLU A 131 -17.70 29.99 18.42
N GLY A 132 -16.97 29.67 19.49
CA GLY A 132 -17.11 30.35 20.77
C GLY A 132 -16.86 31.87 20.67
N LEU A 133 -15.85 32.28 19.90
CA LEU A 133 -15.55 33.69 19.64
C LEU A 133 -16.65 34.36 18.80
N SER A 134 -17.24 33.64 17.84
CA SER A 134 -18.33 34.16 17.00
C SER A 134 -19.56 34.57 17.81
N ILE A 135 -19.89 33.85 18.89
CA ILE A 135 -21.02 34.18 19.78
C ILE A 135 -20.82 35.56 20.40
N VAL A 136 -19.60 35.88 20.83
CA VAL A 136 -19.26 37.19 21.41
C VAL A 136 -19.43 38.29 20.35
N ALA A 137 -18.87 38.10 19.15
CA ALA A 137 -18.95 39.07 18.07
C ALA A 137 -20.40 39.34 17.60
N ILE A 138 -21.21 38.30 17.45
CA ILE A 138 -22.63 38.42 17.06
C ILE A 138 -23.43 39.10 18.17
N THR A 139 -23.17 38.76 19.43
CA THR A 139 -23.88 39.33 20.58
C THR A 139 -23.66 40.84 20.69
N THR A 140 -22.41 41.30 20.59
CA THR A 140 -22.11 42.74 20.64
C THR A 140 -22.73 43.49 19.47
N TYR A 141 -22.70 42.91 18.26
CA TYR A 141 -23.33 43.50 17.08
C TYR A 141 -24.85 43.69 17.25
N ILE A 142 -25.56 42.64 17.72
CA ILE A 142 -27.00 42.73 17.97
C ILE A 142 -27.31 43.76 19.06
N ILE A 143 -26.54 43.81 20.14
CA ILE A 143 -26.71 44.81 21.20
C ILE A 143 -26.52 46.24 20.63
N SER A 144 -25.49 46.47 19.81
CA SER A 144 -25.26 47.77 19.15
C SER A 144 -26.42 48.18 18.23
N LEU A 145 -27.01 47.23 17.50
CA LEU A 145 -28.19 47.47 16.66
C LEU A 145 -29.44 47.79 17.48
N LEU A 146 -29.67 47.07 18.59
CA LEU A 146 -30.80 47.32 19.49
C LEU A 146 -30.69 48.69 20.16
N HIS A 147 -29.50 49.02 20.70
CA HIS A 147 -29.25 50.32 21.31
C HIS A 147 -29.51 51.47 20.32
N SER A 148 -29.02 51.34 19.08
CA SER A 148 -29.23 52.33 18.03
C SER A 148 -30.71 52.47 17.64
N SER A 149 -31.44 51.36 17.58
CA SER A 149 -32.89 51.34 17.27
C SER A 149 -33.71 52.02 18.37
N VAL A 150 -33.45 51.70 19.64
CA VAL A 150 -34.14 52.32 20.79
C VAL A 150 -33.85 53.82 20.84
N LYS A 151 -32.59 54.23 20.61
CA LYS A 151 -32.21 55.63 20.53
C LYS A 151 -32.95 56.38 19.42
N ALA A 152 -33.09 55.78 18.23
CA ALA A 152 -33.83 56.36 17.12
C ALA A 152 -35.33 56.57 17.44
N VAL A 153 -35.96 55.60 18.11
CA VAL A 153 -37.38 55.71 18.55
C VAL A 153 -37.55 56.76 19.64
N HIS A 154 -36.63 56.84 20.60
CA HIS A 154 -36.65 57.87 21.64
C HIS A 154 -36.53 59.28 21.05
N THR A 155 -35.69 59.47 20.01
CA THR A 155 -35.60 60.77 19.30
C THR A 155 -36.86 61.15 18.52
N LEU A 156 -37.79 60.21 18.26
CA LEU A 156 -39.05 60.41 17.53
C LEU A 156 -40.25 60.76 18.45
N GLY A 157 -40.03 60.98 19.75
CA GLY A 157 -41.03 61.59 20.65
C GLY A 157 -42.02 60.63 21.32
N TYR A 158 -41.82 59.31 21.23
CA TYR A 158 -42.61 58.33 21.99
C TYR A 158 -41.85 57.85 23.24
N GLN A 159 -42.22 58.45 24.38
CA GLN A 159 -42.08 57.95 25.77
C GLN A 159 -40.67 57.95 26.43
N GLU A 160 -40.64 58.35 27.71
CA GLU A 160 -39.47 58.55 28.61
C GLU A 160 -38.78 57.24 29.03
N PHE A 161 -38.32 56.44 28.08
CA PHE A 161 -37.52 55.26 28.40
C PHE A 161 -36.03 55.54 28.25
N HIS A 162 -35.28 55.43 29.35
CA HIS A 162 -33.81 55.52 29.33
C HIS A 162 -33.21 54.40 28.48
N PRO A 163 -32.63 54.71 27.30
CA PRO A 163 -32.14 53.70 26.34
C PRO A 163 -31.05 52.79 26.93
N ASP A 164 -30.29 53.28 27.90
CA ASP A 164 -29.21 52.56 28.56
C ASP A 164 -29.71 51.42 29.44
N VAL A 165 -30.86 51.59 30.12
CA VAL A 165 -31.46 50.56 30.99
C VAL A 165 -32.02 49.41 30.16
N ILE A 166 -32.73 49.74 29.07
CA ILE A 166 -33.27 48.74 28.13
C ILE A 166 -32.13 47.96 27.47
N SER A 167 -31.08 48.67 27.03
CA SER A 167 -29.93 48.04 26.39
C SER A 167 -29.18 47.13 27.36
N GLY A 168 -29.01 47.54 28.63
CA GLY A 168 -28.35 46.75 29.67
C GLY A 168 -29.10 45.46 30.03
N ILE A 169 -30.43 45.51 30.13
CA ILE A 169 -31.26 44.33 30.40
C ILE A 169 -31.28 43.38 29.17
N ALA A 170 -31.16 43.91 27.96
CA ALA A 170 -31.15 43.11 26.74
C ALA A 170 -29.88 42.26 26.58
N ILE A 171 -28.73 42.67 27.15
CA ILE A 171 -27.44 41.97 27.03
C ILE A 171 -27.53 40.48 27.41
N PRO A 172 -27.96 40.08 28.63
CA PRO A 172 -28.04 38.67 29.01
C PRO A 172 -29.04 37.91 28.15
N PHE A 173 -30.15 38.54 27.73
CA PHE A 173 -31.17 37.92 26.91
C PHE A 173 -30.67 37.60 25.50
N VAL A 174 -30.03 38.57 24.83
CA VAL A 174 -29.45 38.40 23.50
C VAL A 174 -28.35 37.35 23.52
N LEU A 175 -27.47 37.38 24.53
CA LEU A 175 -26.40 36.40 24.68
C LEU A 175 -26.96 34.97 24.79
N ILE A 176 -27.99 34.76 25.62
CA ILE A 176 -28.64 33.45 25.77
C ILE A 176 -29.30 33.02 24.45
N ILE A 177 -30.02 33.91 23.77
CA ILE A 177 -30.68 33.61 22.49
C ILE A 177 -29.66 33.21 21.42
N VAL A 178 -28.58 33.96 21.25
CA VAL A 178 -27.52 33.67 20.28
C VAL A 178 -26.83 32.35 20.62
N ALA A 179 -26.50 32.13 21.89
CA ALA A 179 -25.88 30.88 22.34
C ALA A 179 -26.78 29.66 22.08
N ILE A 180 -28.09 29.77 22.31
CA ILE A 180 -29.05 28.69 22.01
C ILE A 180 -29.18 28.46 20.51
N SER A 181 -29.30 29.53 19.71
CA SER A 181 -29.44 29.46 18.26
C SER A 181 -28.23 28.80 17.58
N VAL A 182 -27.01 29.23 17.95
CA VAL A 182 -25.76 28.64 17.43
C VAL A 182 -25.64 27.17 17.84
N ARG A 183 -25.93 26.84 19.12
CA ARG A 183 -25.93 25.44 19.59
C ARG A 183 -26.97 24.57 18.87
N ARG A 184 -28.14 25.11 18.52
CA ARG A 184 -29.18 24.38 17.78
C ARG A 184 -28.77 24.12 16.34
N LEU A 185 -28.22 25.12 15.65
CA LEU A 185 -27.68 24.97 14.28
C LEU A 185 -26.61 23.87 14.24
N HIS A 186 -25.70 23.87 15.21
CA HIS A 186 -24.68 22.83 15.34
C HIS A 186 -25.26 21.43 15.52
N LYS A 187 -26.28 21.28 16.37
CA LYS A 187 -26.95 19.98 16.58
C LYS A 187 -27.69 19.48 15.32
N VAL A 188 -28.21 20.37 14.49
CA VAL A 188 -28.90 20.00 13.25
C VAL A 188 -27.90 19.56 12.19
N ILE A 189 -26.79 20.29 12.02
CA ILE A 189 -25.73 19.96 11.06
C ILE A 189 -25.07 18.63 11.42
N LYS A 190 -24.74 18.40 12.70
CA LYS A 190 -24.20 17.12 13.20
C LYS A 190 -25.13 15.91 13.01
N LYS A 191 -26.41 16.11 12.70
CA LYS A 191 -27.39 15.04 12.45
C LYS A 191 -27.51 14.69 10.95
N ILE A 192 -26.92 15.50 10.09
CA ILE A 192 -26.99 15.38 8.62
C ILE A 192 -25.73 14.68 8.07
N ASP A 193 -24.59 14.82 8.76
CA ASP A 193 -23.41 13.95 8.60
C ASP A 193 -23.56 12.62 9.35
#